data_AF-A0A7Y5LCM2-F1
#
_entry.id   AF-A0A7Y5LCM2-F1
#
_cell.length_a   1.000
_cell.length_b   1.000
_cell.length_c   1.000
_cell.angle_alpha   90.00
_cell.angle_beta   90.00
_cell.angle_gamma   90.00
#
_symmetry.space_group_name_H-M   'P 1'
#
loop_
_entity.id
_entity.type
_entity.pdbx_description
1 polymer ?
#
loop_
_entity_poly.entity_id
_entity_poly.type
_entity_poly.pdbx_seq_one_letter_code
_entity_poly.pdbx_strand_id
1 'polypeptide(L)'
;MSQEVIQRWDVFLKKIEERFNQIMTEARAGCEALFDQSQMDPIPITNAMTGVKGQLFDLKRKIDDTWHEKVEPAMEQAGVGGKEMDRQRERGTDLSDWMEIEFDHTEILVFADAARKIRSAAQLSMDKQFLCTQCRAELPIPDDIFIAVHVTCQFCNTVNTYEPGTIVRMIDFCAHHLAQEAAWEKWLVLKKVERVRDHSRETTLSMLKAIETASIDYWTTYLKARIPINPGFEKTFAIDLKSKLRPMYDDLQRSEAWVHS
;
A
#
# COMPACT_ATOMS: atom_id res chain seq x y z
N MET A 1 -7.55 41.15 -14.47
CA MET A 1 -8.06 40.01 -15.25
C MET A 1 -7.24 38.75 -14.98
N SER A 2 -5.92 38.74 -15.15
CA SER A 2 -5.06 37.58 -14.82
C SER A 2 -5.21 37.06 -13.39
N GLN A 3 -5.19 37.95 -12.40
CA GLN A 3 -5.29 37.57 -10.98
C GLN A 3 -6.66 36.96 -10.60
N GLU A 4 -7.72 37.33 -11.31
CA GLU A 4 -9.06 36.77 -11.09
C GLU A 4 -9.15 35.33 -11.58
N VAL A 5 -8.53 35.01 -12.72
CA VAL A 5 -8.46 33.64 -13.26
C VAL A 5 -7.66 32.74 -12.31
N ILE A 6 -6.52 33.21 -11.80
CA ILE A 6 -5.71 32.48 -10.81
C ILE A 6 -6.53 32.23 -9.54
N GLN A 7 -7.23 33.23 -9.01
CA GLN A 7 -8.04 33.06 -7.81
C GLN A 7 -9.19 32.05 -8.02
N ARG A 8 -9.80 32.01 -9.20
CA ARG A 8 -10.82 31.00 -9.53
C ARG A 8 -10.21 29.60 -9.59
N TRP A 9 -8.99 29.47 -10.09
CA TRP A 9 -8.26 28.20 -10.09
C TRP A 9 -7.95 27.73 -8.68
N ASP A 10 -7.50 28.62 -7.79
CA ASP A 10 -7.26 28.33 -6.37
C ASP A 10 -8.50 27.77 -5.68
N VAL A 11 -9.63 28.45 -5.86
CA VAL A 11 -10.92 28.05 -5.29
C VAL A 11 -11.36 26.69 -5.84
N PHE A 12 -11.10 26.42 -7.11
CA PHE A 12 -11.41 25.13 -7.72
C PHE A 12 -10.55 24.01 -7.11
N LEU A 13 -9.23 24.18 -7.06
CA LEU A 13 -8.31 23.17 -6.49
C LEU A 13 -8.66 22.86 -5.04
N LYS A 14 -8.93 23.89 -4.24
CA LYS A 14 -9.36 23.72 -2.85
C LYS A 14 -10.63 22.87 -2.72
N LYS A 15 -11.62 23.06 -3.60
CA LYS A 15 -12.84 22.25 -3.60
C LYS A 15 -12.57 20.79 -3.97
N ILE A 16 -11.61 20.52 -4.84
CA ILE A 16 -11.20 19.15 -5.17
C ILE A 16 -10.53 18.50 -3.95
N GLU A 17 -9.62 19.21 -3.28
CA GLU A 17 -8.97 18.76 -2.05
C GLU A 17 -10.00 18.46 -0.94
N GLU A 18 -10.92 19.39 -0.67
CA GLU A 18 -11.99 19.22 0.32
C GLU A 18 -12.87 18.00 -0.02
N ARG A 19 -13.21 17.81 -1.30
CA ARG A 19 -14.00 16.66 -1.75
C ARG A 19 -13.23 15.35 -1.58
N PHE A 20 -11.95 15.32 -1.93
CA PHE A 20 -11.09 14.16 -1.75
C PHE A 20 -11.01 13.75 -0.28
N ASN A 21 -10.71 14.70 0.61
CA ASN A 21 -10.64 14.47 2.06
C ASN A 21 -11.96 13.93 2.64
N GLN A 22 -13.10 14.46 2.17
CA GLN A 22 -14.41 13.93 2.52
C GLN A 22 -14.56 12.45 2.10
N ILE A 23 -14.22 12.12 0.85
CA ILE A 23 -14.29 10.74 0.35
C ILE A 23 -13.39 9.81 1.16
N MET A 24 -12.15 10.21 1.48
CA MET A 24 -11.24 9.37 2.29
C MET A 24 -11.79 9.13 3.71
N THR A 25 -12.36 10.16 4.32
CA THR A 25 -12.98 10.05 5.66
C THR A 25 -14.17 9.10 5.65
N GLU A 26 -15.06 9.25 4.66
CA GLU A 26 -16.23 8.39 4.49
C GLU A 26 -15.81 6.95 4.16
N ALA A 27 -14.80 6.77 3.30
CA ALA A 27 -14.27 5.47 2.91
C ALA A 27 -13.71 4.70 4.11
N ARG A 28 -12.92 5.35 4.98
CA ARG A 28 -12.33 4.69 6.15
C ARG A 28 -13.40 4.18 7.12
N ALA A 29 -14.37 5.04 7.47
CA ALA A 29 -15.48 4.66 8.34
C ALA A 29 -16.38 3.58 7.71
N GLY A 30 -16.66 3.70 6.41
CA GLY A 30 -17.48 2.75 5.67
C GLY A 30 -16.82 1.36 5.57
N CYS A 31 -15.52 1.30 5.30
CA CYS A 31 -14.78 0.05 5.23
C CYS A 31 -14.69 -0.65 6.58
N GLU A 32 -14.47 0.08 7.67
CA GLU A 32 -14.48 -0.51 9.01
C GLU A 32 -15.82 -1.18 9.33
N ALA A 33 -16.93 -0.45 9.12
CA ALA A 33 -18.27 -0.99 9.35
C ALA A 33 -18.59 -2.18 8.45
N LEU A 34 -18.18 -2.12 7.18
CA LEU A 34 -18.38 -3.21 6.22
C LEU A 34 -17.59 -4.46 6.61
N PHE A 35 -16.36 -4.30 7.08
CA PHE A 35 -15.52 -5.41 7.53
C PHE A 35 -16.13 -6.14 8.73
N ASP A 36 -16.64 -5.39 9.71
CA ASP A 36 -17.27 -5.94 10.91
C ASP A 36 -18.57 -6.69 10.56
N GLN A 37 -19.37 -6.17 9.61
CA GLN A 37 -20.58 -6.83 9.12
C GLN A 37 -20.28 -8.10 8.31
N SER A 38 -19.12 -8.14 7.64
CA SER A 38 -18.71 -9.24 6.76
C SER A 38 -18.02 -10.39 7.49
N GLN A 39 -18.11 -10.44 8.82
CA GLN A 39 -17.48 -11.49 9.65
C GLN A 39 -15.96 -11.63 9.40
N MET A 40 -15.28 -10.49 9.24
CA MET A 40 -13.84 -10.41 8.94
C MET A 40 -13.42 -10.92 7.55
N ASP A 41 -14.35 -11.07 6.60
CA ASP A 41 -14.00 -11.24 5.17
C ASP A 41 -13.48 -9.91 4.58
N PRO A 42 -12.26 -9.86 4.00
CA PRO A 42 -11.68 -8.65 3.43
C PRO A 42 -12.14 -8.40 1.98
N ILE A 43 -12.84 -9.33 1.34
CA ILE A 43 -13.31 -9.16 -0.05
C ILE A 43 -14.21 -7.92 -0.18
N PRO A 44 -15.23 -7.70 0.68
CA PRO A 44 -16.10 -6.54 0.58
C PRO A 44 -15.35 -5.20 0.71
N ILE A 45 -14.38 -5.09 1.62
CA ILE A 45 -13.58 -3.85 1.75
C ILE A 45 -12.65 -3.64 0.57
N THR A 46 -12.13 -4.72 -0.05
CA THR A 46 -11.33 -4.64 -1.28
C THR A 46 -12.14 -4.06 -2.43
N ASN A 47 -13.37 -4.52 -2.59
CA ASN A 47 -14.28 -3.99 -3.60
C ASN A 47 -14.65 -2.53 -3.34
N ALA A 48 -14.88 -2.17 -2.07
CA ALA A 48 -15.16 -0.79 -1.69
C ALA A 48 -13.99 0.14 -2.03
N MET A 49 -12.76 -0.23 -1.66
CA MET A 49 -11.55 0.56 -1.96
C MET A 49 -11.29 0.70 -3.46
N THR A 50 -11.61 -0.32 -4.26
CA THR A 50 -11.58 -0.21 -5.73
C THR A 50 -12.53 0.87 -6.25
N GLY A 51 -13.75 0.95 -5.68
CA GLY A 51 -14.71 2.00 -6.00
C GLY A 51 -14.21 3.40 -5.60
N VAL A 52 -13.58 3.52 -4.42
CA VAL A 52 -12.97 4.77 -3.95
C VAL A 52 -11.84 5.21 -4.87
N LYS A 53 -11.00 4.28 -5.34
CA LYS A 53 -9.95 4.55 -6.33
C LYS A 53 -10.51 5.10 -7.65
N GLY A 54 -11.67 4.61 -8.07
CA GLY A 54 -12.40 5.16 -9.21
C GLY A 54 -12.75 6.65 -9.02
N GLN A 55 -13.23 7.03 -7.83
CA GLN A 55 -13.55 8.42 -7.52
C GLN A 55 -12.31 9.32 -7.48
N LEU A 56 -11.16 8.80 -7.02
CA LEU A 56 -9.88 9.50 -7.12
C LEU A 56 -9.53 9.80 -8.58
N PHE A 57 -9.60 8.81 -9.47
CA PHE A 57 -9.30 9.01 -10.89
C PHE A 57 -10.22 10.04 -11.54
N ASP A 58 -11.50 10.05 -11.15
CA ASP A 58 -12.45 11.08 -11.61
C ASP A 58 -12.05 12.48 -11.16
N LEU A 59 -11.58 12.64 -9.91
CA LEU A 59 -11.08 13.93 -9.41
C LEU A 59 -9.82 14.38 -10.13
N LYS A 60 -8.83 13.49 -10.34
CA LYS A 60 -7.61 13.79 -11.09
C LYS A 60 -7.91 14.22 -12.52
N ARG A 61 -8.76 13.45 -13.22
CA ARG A 61 -9.21 13.79 -14.57
C ARG A 61 -9.90 15.16 -14.59
N LYS A 62 -10.74 15.45 -13.61
CA LYS A 62 -11.43 16.75 -13.52
C LYS A 62 -10.47 17.93 -13.34
N ILE A 63 -9.35 17.75 -12.65
CA ILE A 63 -8.28 18.76 -12.56
C ILE A 63 -7.70 19.02 -13.96
N ASP A 64 -7.32 17.96 -14.67
CA ASP A 64 -6.70 18.03 -16.00
C ASP A 64 -7.66 18.63 -17.06
N ASP A 65 -8.89 18.14 -17.11
CA ASP A 65 -9.93 18.64 -18.01
C ASP A 65 -10.21 20.13 -17.74
N THR A 66 -10.34 20.52 -16.46
CA THR A 66 -10.60 21.93 -16.10
C THR A 66 -9.44 22.82 -16.49
N TRP A 67 -8.20 22.33 -16.33
CA TRP A 67 -7.01 23.05 -16.76
C TRP A 67 -7.07 23.36 -18.25
N HIS A 68 -7.18 22.33 -19.09
CA HIS A 68 -7.12 22.45 -20.55
C HIS A 68 -8.34 23.13 -21.16
N GLU A 69 -9.54 22.86 -20.65
CA GLU A 69 -10.78 23.41 -21.23
C GLU A 69 -11.06 24.86 -20.82
N LYS A 70 -10.57 25.28 -19.64
CA LYS A 70 -11.04 26.54 -19.02
C LYS A 70 -9.90 27.43 -18.53
N VAL A 71 -8.95 26.88 -17.78
CA VAL A 71 -7.95 27.70 -17.07
C VAL A 71 -6.88 28.21 -18.03
N GLU A 72 -6.27 27.31 -18.79
CA GLU A 72 -5.22 27.63 -19.76
C GLU A 72 -5.71 28.64 -20.81
N PRO A 73 -6.83 28.44 -21.52
CA PRO A 73 -7.36 29.43 -22.46
C PRO A 73 -7.67 30.79 -21.82
N ALA A 74 -8.20 30.81 -20.60
CA ALA A 74 -8.53 32.07 -19.90
C ALA A 74 -7.26 32.82 -19.45
N MET A 75 -6.21 32.09 -19.05
CA MET A 75 -4.92 32.68 -18.69
C MET A 75 -4.18 33.23 -19.93
N GLU A 76 -4.23 32.51 -21.06
CA GLU A 76 -3.72 32.99 -22.35
C GLU A 76 -4.39 34.29 -22.78
N GLN A 77 -5.73 34.34 -22.74
CA GLN A 77 -6.51 35.55 -23.06
C GLN A 77 -6.20 36.71 -22.11
N ALA A 78 -5.88 36.42 -20.85
CA ALA A 78 -5.48 37.42 -19.86
C ALA A 78 -4.00 37.84 -19.98
N GLY A 79 -3.25 37.29 -20.94
CA GLY A 79 -1.84 37.63 -21.17
C GLY A 79 -0.88 37.12 -20.09
N VAL A 80 -1.23 36.02 -19.42
CA VAL A 80 -0.35 35.40 -18.41
C VAL A 80 0.90 34.83 -19.09
N GLY A 81 2.08 35.18 -18.59
CA GLY A 81 3.34 34.69 -19.15
C GLY A 81 3.57 33.20 -18.88
N GLY A 82 4.28 32.52 -19.79
CA GLY A 82 4.48 31.06 -19.75
C GLY A 82 5.00 30.52 -18.42
N LYS A 83 5.94 31.20 -17.75
CA LYS A 83 6.45 30.77 -16.44
C LYS A 83 5.36 30.69 -15.35
N GLU A 84 4.43 31.63 -15.35
CA GLU A 84 3.34 31.62 -14.38
C GLU A 84 2.30 30.58 -14.78
N MET A 85 2.07 30.36 -16.08
CA MET A 85 1.20 29.29 -16.57
C MET A 85 1.72 27.90 -16.16
N ASP A 86 3.01 27.64 -16.34
CA ASP A 86 3.67 26.40 -15.92
C ASP A 86 3.51 26.18 -14.40
N ARG A 87 3.76 27.23 -13.61
CA ARG A 87 3.59 27.19 -12.15
C ARG A 87 2.14 26.89 -11.75
N GLN A 88 1.15 27.47 -12.44
CA GLN A 88 -0.26 27.24 -12.13
C GLN A 88 -0.71 25.83 -12.53
N ARG A 89 -0.14 25.26 -13.60
CA ARG A 89 -0.35 23.86 -14.00
C ARG A 89 0.24 22.91 -12.98
N GLU A 90 1.48 23.16 -12.55
CA GLU A 90 2.21 22.36 -11.57
C GLU A 90 1.42 22.18 -10.28
N ARG A 91 0.68 23.20 -9.84
CA ARG A 91 -0.21 23.09 -8.67
C ARG A 91 -1.33 22.06 -8.82
N GLY A 92 -1.88 21.90 -10.03
CA GLY A 92 -2.86 20.86 -10.32
C GLY A 92 -2.23 19.47 -10.31
N THR A 93 -1.03 19.35 -10.87
CA THR A 93 -0.23 18.11 -10.81
C THR A 93 0.14 17.76 -9.38
N ASP A 94 0.62 18.72 -8.58
CA ASP A 94 0.97 18.53 -7.17
C ASP A 94 -0.22 18.06 -6.34
N LEU A 95 -1.40 18.65 -6.53
CA LEU A 95 -2.61 18.19 -5.86
C LEU A 95 -2.96 16.76 -6.28
N SER A 96 -2.82 16.44 -7.57
CA SER A 96 -3.10 15.11 -8.11
C SER A 96 -2.16 14.04 -7.53
N ASP A 97 -0.86 14.35 -7.45
CA ASP A 97 0.17 13.47 -6.87
C ASP A 97 -0.06 13.27 -5.36
N TRP A 98 -0.39 14.35 -4.64
CA TRP A 98 -0.72 14.28 -3.22
C TRP A 98 -1.94 13.40 -2.96
N MET A 99 -3.01 13.54 -3.75
CA MET A 99 -4.21 12.70 -3.60
C MET A 99 -3.92 11.22 -3.82
N GLU A 100 -3.00 10.87 -4.74
CA GLU A 100 -2.58 9.47 -4.93
C GLU A 100 -1.83 8.92 -3.73
N ILE A 101 -0.87 9.69 -3.19
CA ILE A 101 -0.12 9.30 -2.00
C ILE A 101 -1.06 9.12 -0.80
N GLU A 102 -1.99 10.05 -0.59
CA GLU A 102 -2.95 9.94 0.54
C GLU A 102 -3.97 8.83 0.36
N PHE A 103 -4.36 8.53 -0.89
CA PHE A 103 -5.20 7.37 -1.16
C PHE A 103 -4.46 6.07 -0.80
N ASP A 104 -3.22 5.92 -1.27
CA ASP A 104 -2.39 4.74 -0.97
C ASP A 104 -2.21 4.58 0.55
N HIS A 105 -1.98 5.69 1.26
CA HIS A 105 -1.87 5.69 2.72
C HIS A 105 -3.18 5.25 3.39
N THR A 106 -4.31 5.82 2.96
CA THR A 106 -5.64 5.49 3.49
C THR A 106 -5.96 4.02 3.26
N GLU A 107 -5.66 3.51 2.07
CA GLU A 107 -5.83 2.09 1.73
C GLU A 107 -5.01 1.19 2.66
N ILE A 108 -3.72 1.51 2.84
CA ILE A 108 -2.84 0.77 3.77
C ILE A 108 -3.42 0.76 5.18
N LEU A 109 -3.89 1.90 5.70
CA LEU A 109 -4.46 1.99 7.05
C LEU A 109 -5.74 1.15 7.18
N VAL A 110 -6.66 1.23 6.20
CA VAL A 110 -7.89 0.42 6.19
C VAL A 110 -7.57 -1.07 6.27
N PHE A 111 -6.65 -1.55 5.43
CA PHE A 111 -6.30 -2.96 5.42
C PHE A 111 -5.42 -3.38 6.62
N ALA A 112 -4.58 -2.49 7.15
CA ALA A 112 -3.82 -2.75 8.37
C ALA A 112 -4.76 -2.87 9.58
N ASP A 113 -5.78 -2.03 9.69
CA ASP A 113 -6.81 -2.11 10.73
C ASP A 113 -7.57 -3.45 10.64
N ALA A 114 -7.99 -3.87 9.44
CA ALA A 114 -8.58 -5.18 9.20
C ALA A 114 -7.63 -6.34 9.56
N ALA A 115 -6.35 -6.24 9.15
CA ALA A 115 -5.32 -7.23 9.46
C ALA A 115 -5.08 -7.39 10.98
N ARG A 116 -5.11 -6.31 11.76
CA ARG A 116 -5.02 -6.40 13.24
C ARG A 116 -6.20 -7.16 13.84
N LYS A 117 -7.43 -6.91 13.35
CA LYS A 117 -8.64 -7.63 13.79
C LYS A 117 -8.54 -9.13 13.47
N ILE A 118 -8.15 -9.48 12.23
CA ILE A 118 -7.94 -10.88 11.81
C ILE A 118 -6.86 -11.56 12.65
N ARG A 119 -5.71 -10.91 12.82
CA ARG A 119 -4.58 -11.46 13.60
C ARG A 119 -4.98 -11.74 15.05
N SER A 120 -5.72 -10.82 15.66
CA SER A 120 -6.22 -11.01 17.03
C SER A 120 -7.19 -12.20 17.12
N ALA A 121 -8.11 -12.34 16.15
CA ALA A 121 -9.02 -13.48 16.09
C ALA A 121 -8.32 -14.81 15.77
N ALA A 122 -7.26 -14.78 14.94
CA ALA A 122 -6.43 -15.94 14.63
C ALA A 122 -5.70 -16.45 15.87
N GLN A 123 -5.10 -15.55 16.65
CA GLN A 123 -4.41 -15.89 17.92
C GLN A 123 -5.36 -16.60 18.89
N LEU A 124 -6.56 -16.05 19.11
CA LEU A 124 -7.59 -16.70 19.94
C LEU A 124 -8.03 -18.07 19.42
N SER A 125 -7.96 -18.30 18.10
CA SER A 125 -8.31 -19.59 17.50
C SER A 125 -7.19 -20.62 17.67
N MET A 126 -5.93 -20.17 17.68
CA MET A 126 -4.74 -21.01 17.86
C MET A 126 -4.55 -21.47 19.31
N ASP A 127 -5.06 -20.72 20.29
CA ASP A 127 -5.02 -21.09 21.70
C ASP A 127 -5.96 -22.26 22.07
N LYS A 128 -6.70 -22.82 21.10
CA LYS A 128 -7.60 -23.95 21.31
C LYS A 128 -6.84 -25.26 21.30
N GLN A 129 -7.14 -26.13 22.26
CA GLN A 129 -6.57 -27.47 22.33
C GLN A 129 -6.94 -28.31 21.10
N PHE A 130 -5.92 -28.92 20.49
CA PHE A 130 -6.11 -29.94 19.45
C PHE A 130 -6.13 -31.31 20.12
N LEU A 131 -7.31 -31.94 20.17
CA LEU A 131 -7.52 -33.22 20.86
C LEU A 131 -7.70 -34.36 19.86
N CYS A 132 -7.19 -35.54 20.21
CA CYS A 132 -7.43 -36.75 19.45
C CYS A 132 -8.93 -37.08 19.40
N THR A 133 -9.43 -37.35 18.20
CA THR A 133 -10.84 -37.70 17.95
C THR A 133 -11.29 -38.99 18.62
N GLN A 134 -10.36 -39.91 18.91
CA GLN A 134 -10.65 -41.22 19.53
C GLN A 134 -10.42 -41.24 21.04
N CYS A 135 -9.18 -41.00 21.48
CA CYS A 135 -8.83 -41.13 22.90
C CYS A 135 -8.84 -39.82 23.69
N ARG A 136 -9.15 -38.68 23.05
CA ARG A 136 -9.18 -37.35 23.66
C ARG A 136 -7.84 -36.84 24.20
N ALA A 137 -6.74 -37.56 23.99
CA ALA A 137 -5.40 -37.09 24.33
C ALA A 137 -5.07 -35.80 23.56
N GLU A 138 -4.35 -34.90 24.22
CA GLU A 138 -3.86 -33.67 23.60
C GLU A 138 -2.80 -34.00 22.54
N LEU A 139 -2.93 -33.36 21.38
CA LEU A 139 -2.06 -33.54 20.23
C LEU A 139 -1.24 -32.25 20.02
N PRO A 140 0.03 -32.38 19.57
CA PRO A 140 0.83 -31.21 19.25
C PRO A 140 0.22 -30.47 18.05
N ILE A 141 0.17 -29.14 18.15
CA ILE A 141 -0.14 -28.27 17.02
C ILE A 141 1.15 -28.17 16.16
N PRO A 142 1.09 -28.46 14.85
CA PRO A 142 2.25 -28.36 13.96
C PRO A 142 2.79 -26.93 13.86
N ASP A 143 4.10 -26.76 13.61
CA ASP A 143 4.70 -25.43 13.38
C ASP A 143 4.14 -24.75 12.12
N ASP A 144 3.80 -25.53 11.08
CA ASP A 144 3.16 -25.07 9.84
C ASP A 144 1.63 -25.01 10.00
N ILE A 145 1.17 -24.20 10.98
CA ILE A 145 -0.24 -24.03 11.35
C ILE A 145 -1.16 -23.53 10.23
N PHE A 146 -0.64 -23.16 9.05
CA PHE A 146 -1.41 -22.55 7.97
C PHE A 146 -1.94 -23.55 6.95
N ILE A 147 -1.44 -24.79 6.96
CA ILE A 147 -1.86 -25.87 6.08
C ILE A 147 -2.51 -27.01 6.85
N ALA A 148 -3.29 -27.83 6.15
CA ALA A 148 -3.81 -29.06 6.73
C ALA A 148 -2.65 -30.04 6.96
N VAL A 149 -2.55 -30.60 8.17
CA VAL A 149 -1.47 -31.53 8.52
C VAL A 149 -2.05 -32.76 9.20
N HIS A 150 -1.56 -33.94 8.81
CA HIS A 150 -1.89 -35.19 9.50
C HIS A 150 -1.01 -35.35 10.75
N VAL A 151 -1.65 -35.57 11.89
CA VAL A 151 -1.00 -35.75 13.19
C VAL A 151 -1.41 -37.09 13.78
N THR A 152 -0.43 -37.98 13.92
CA THR A 152 -0.64 -39.30 14.54
C THR A 152 -0.64 -39.18 16.06
N CYS A 153 -1.70 -39.67 16.69
CA CYS A 153 -1.80 -39.72 18.15
C CYS A 153 -0.82 -40.74 18.73
N GLN A 154 0.07 -40.29 19.62
CA GLN A 154 1.07 -41.17 20.26
C GLN A 154 0.47 -42.15 21.27
N PHE A 155 -0.78 -41.92 21.73
CA PHE A 155 -1.45 -42.78 22.71
C PHE A 155 -2.23 -43.93 22.08
N CYS A 156 -2.96 -43.66 20.98
CA CYS A 156 -3.87 -44.65 20.37
C CYS A 156 -3.58 -44.92 18.88
N ASN A 157 -2.53 -44.32 18.32
CA ASN A 157 -2.10 -44.45 16.92
C ASN A 157 -3.13 -44.01 15.86
N THR A 158 -4.23 -43.37 16.27
CA THR A 158 -5.19 -42.76 15.33
C THR A 158 -4.55 -41.57 14.63
N VAL A 159 -4.70 -41.51 13.30
CA VAL A 159 -4.33 -40.34 12.51
C VAL A 159 -5.45 -39.30 12.59
N ASN A 160 -5.11 -38.09 13.02
CA ASN A 160 -6.01 -36.94 13.08
C ASN A 160 -5.57 -35.92 12.04
N THR A 161 -6.48 -35.08 11.57
CA THR A 161 -6.13 -33.97 10.68
C THR A 161 -6.29 -32.68 11.46
N TYR A 162 -5.20 -31.94 11.59
CA TYR A 162 -5.25 -30.55 12.02
C TYR A 162 -5.64 -29.72 10.78
N GLU A 163 -6.81 -29.11 10.82
CA GLU A 163 -7.31 -28.22 9.77
C GLU A 163 -7.34 -26.79 10.35
N PRO A 164 -6.51 -25.88 9.87
CA PRO A 164 -6.58 -24.51 10.33
C PRO A 164 -7.86 -23.84 9.88
N GLY A 165 -8.50 -23.14 10.81
CA GLY A 165 -9.68 -22.34 10.51
C GLY A 165 -9.38 -21.25 9.49
N THR A 166 -10.41 -20.81 8.76
CA THR A 166 -10.31 -19.80 7.70
C THR A 166 -9.55 -18.54 8.14
N ILE A 167 -9.79 -18.06 9.36
CA ILE A 167 -9.13 -16.88 9.92
C ILE A 167 -7.61 -17.09 10.11
N VAL A 168 -7.18 -18.28 10.51
CA VAL A 168 -5.74 -18.59 10.68
C VAL A 168 -5.03 -18.62 9.34
N ARG A 169 -5.72 -19.10 8.29
CA ARG A 169 -5.21 -19.10 6.90
C ARG A 169 -5.00 -17.68 6.34
N MET A 170 -5.61 -16.67 6.95
CA MET A 170 -5.49 -15.27 6.52
C MET A 170 -4.30 -14.54 7.16
N ILE A 171 -3.41 -15.23 7.88
CA ILE A 171 -2.23 -14.59 8.48
C ILE A 171 -1.28 -14.01 7.41
N ASP A 172 -1.18 -14.61 6.23
CA ASP A 172 -0.37 -14.05 5.14
C ASP A 172 -0.95 -12.73 4.60
N PHE A 173 -2.28 -12.61 4.53
CA PHE A 173 -2.95 -11.33 4.24
C PHE A 173 -2.57 -10.27 5.28
N CYS A 174 -2.56 -10.65 6.56
CA CYS A 174 -2.17 -9.74 7.64
C CYS A 174 -0.71 -9.28 7.52
N ALA A 175 0.19 -10.20 7.16
CA ALA A 175 1.61 -9.92 7.04
C ALA A 175 1.91 -8.84 6.01
N HIS A 176 1.22 -8.85 4.87
CA HIS A 176 1.41 -7.85 3.83
C HIS A 176 1.04 -6.44 4.31
N HIS A 177 -0.19 -6.24 4.79
CA HIS A 177 -0.72 -4.91 5.08
C HIS A 177 -0.05 -4.26 6.30
N LEU A 178 0.25 -5.04 7.34
CA LEU A 178 0.98 -4.54 8.50
C LEU A 178 2.44 -4.19 8.15
N ALA A 179 3.05 -4.92 7.23
CA ALA A 179 4.38 -4.60 6.74
C ALA A 179 4.41 -3.34 5.85
N GLN A 180 3.37 -3.10 5.04
CA GLN A 180 3.23 -1.86 4.28
C GLN A 180 3.14 -0.65 5.23
N GLU A 181 2.29 -0.73 6.25
CA GLU A 181 2.14 0.32 7.25
C GLU A 181 3.47 0.59 7.97
N ALA A 182 4.16 -0.46 8.43
CA ALA A 182 5.45 -0.31 9.11
C ALA A 182 6.56 0.29 8.23
N ALA A 183 6.46 0.12 6.91
CA ALA A 183 7.44 0.62 5.95
C ALA A 183 7.03 1.95 5.27
N TRP A 184 5.91 2.55 5.68
CA TRP A 184 5.32 3.71 5.01
C TRP A 184 6.28 4.90 4.87
N GLU A 185 6.93 5.30 5.96
CA GLU A 185 7.88 6.42 5.94
C GLU A 185 9.06 6.17 4.99
N LYS A 186 9.49 4.91 4.86
CA LYS A 186 10.56 4.53 3.93
C LYS A 186 10.07 4.53 2.49
N TRP A 187 8.81 4.15 2.27
CA TRP A 187 8.16 4.26 0.96
C TRP A 187 8.03 5.72 0.51
N LEU A 188 7.68 6.64 1.41
CA LEU A 188 7.64 8.09 1.10
C LEU A 188 9.01 8.62 0.68
N VAL A 189 10.09 8.20 1.37
CA VAL A 189 11.46 8.55 0.97
C VAL A 189 11.78 8.01 -0.42
N LEU A 190 11.44 6.75 -0.70
CA LEU A 190 11.64 6.14 -2.02
C LEU A 190 10.89 6.91 -3.12
N LYS A 191 9.60 7.21 -2.90
CA LYS A 191 8.78 7.97 -3.85
C LYS A 191 9.35 9.36 -4.12
N LYS A 192 9.87 10.03 -3.08
CA LYS A 192 10.50 11.34 -3.22
C LYS A 192 11.75 11.29 -4.09
N VAL A 193 12.63 10.30 -3.89
CA VAL A 193 13.86 10.20 -4.70
C VAL A 193 13.59 9.75 -6.13
N GLU A 194 12.59 8.89 -6.35
CA GLU A 194 12.08 8.54 -7.69
C GLU A 194 11.54 9.78 -8.41
N ARG A 195 10.69 10.58 -7.73
CA ARG A 195 10.13 11.82 -8.30
C ARG A 195 11.22 12.81 -8.70
N VAL A 196 12.25 12.98 -7.87
CA VAL A 196 13.40 13.85 -8.19
C VAL A 196 14.09 13.39 -9.47
N ARG A 197 14.31 12.07 -9.65
CA ARG A 197 14.88 11.54 -10.89
C ARG A 197 13.95 11.79 -12.08
N ASP A 198 12.67 11.48 -11.94
CA ASP A 198 11.71 11.54 -13.05
C ASP A 198 11.47 12.98 -13.55
N HIS A 199 11.65 13.98 -12.69
CA HIS A 199 11.56 15.41 -13.05
C HIS A 199 12.92 16.03 -13.42
N SER A 200 14.01 15.27 -13.33
CA SER A 200 15.34 15.75 -13.71
C SER A 200 15.58 15.54 -15.20
N ARG A 201 16.19 16.54 -15.85
CA ARG A 201 16.57 16.44 -17.27
C ARG A 201 17.68 15.42 -17.53
N GLU A 202 18.50 15.16 -16.52
CA GLU A 202 19.62 14.24 -16.58
C GLU A 202 19.62 13.35 -15.33
N THR A 203 19.89 12.06 -15.53
CA THR A 203 20.03 11.10 -14.44
C THR A 203 21.48 11.03 -14.00
N THR A 204 21.74 11.38 -12.75
CA THR A 204 23.10 11.37 -12.17
C THR A 204 23.33 10.12 -11.32
N LEU A 205 24.59 9.70 -11.18
CA LEU A 205 24.96 8.60 -10.26
C LEU A 205 24.47 8.84 -8.83
N SER A 206 24.50 10.09 -8.36
CA SER A 206 24.02 10.44 -7.01
C SER A 206 22.52 10.15 -6.84
N MET A 207 21.70 10.42 -7.85
CA MET A 207 20.27 10.11 -7.82
C MET A 207 20.04 8.60 -7.80
N LEU A 208 20.78 7.86 -8.61
CA LEU A 208 20.69 6.40 -8.67
C LEU A 208 21.08 5.74 -7.34
N LYS A 209 22.17 6.20 -6.71
CA LYS A 209 22.56 5.74 -5.36
C LYS A 209 21.53 6.09 -4.29
N ALA A 210 20.86 7.24 -4.41
CA ALA A 210 19.77 7.61 -3.50
C ALA A 210 18.56 6.68 -3.66
N ILE A 211 18.19 6.32 -4.89
CA ILE A 211 17.13 5.34 -5.20
C ILE A 211 17.51 3.95 -4.67
N GLU A 212 18.75 3.50 -4.90
CA GLU A 212 19.24 2.22 -4.38
C GLU A 212 19.11 2.15 -2.86
N THR A 213 19.63 3.18 -2.18
CA THR A 213 19.60 3.26 -0.71
C THR A 213 18.16 3.25 -0.19
N ALA A 214 17.28 4.08 -0.76
CA ALA A 214 15.88 4.16 -0.34
C ALA A 214 15.12 2.84 -0.62
N SER A 215 15.42 2.16 -1.72
CA SER A 215 14.81 0.87 -2.08
C SER A 215 15.23 -0.23 -1.11
N ILE A 216 16.53 -0.32 -0.79
CA ILE A 216 17.04 -1.28 0.20
C ILE A 216 16.40 -1.02 1.56
N ASP A 217 16.33 0.23 2.00
CA ASP A 217 15.72 0.63 3.27
C ASP A 217 14.23 0.23 3.33
N TYR A 218 13.47 0.55 2.29
CA TYR A 218 12.05 0.23 2.20
C TYR A 218 11.81 -1.28 2.24
N TRP A 219 12.43 -2.03 1.32
CA TRP A 219 12.19 -3.48 1.21
C TRP A 219 12.71 -4.24 2.43
N THR A 220 13.83 -3.81 3.01
CA THR A 220 14.34 -4.40 4.26
C THR A 220 13.35 -4.19 5.41
N THR A 221 12.84 -2.97 5.57
CA THR A 221 11.86 -2.64 6.63
C THR A 221 10.58 -3.44 6.44
N TYR A 222 10.03 -3.44 5.21
CA TYR A 222 8.85 -4.20 4.84
C TYR A 222 9.02 -5.70 5.12
N LEU A 223 10.10 -6.34 4.64
CA LEU A 223 10.29 -7.77 4.82
C LEU A 223 10.54 -8.16 6.29
N LYS A 224 11.28 -7.34 7.04
CA LYS A 224 11.49 -7.57 8.48
C LYS A 224 10.18 -7.47 9.27
N ALA A 225 9.29 -6.55 8.92
CA ALA A 225 8.00 -6.40 9.59
C ALA A 225 7.06 -7.61 9.42
N ARG A 226 7.30 -8.48 8.42
CA ARG A 226 6.53 -9.71 8.21
C ARG A 226 6.94 -10.84 9.16
N ILE A 227 8.20 -10.86 9.62
CA ILE A 227 8.77 -11.96 10.42
C ILE A 227 8.00 -12.18 11.75
N PRO A 228 7.66 -11.14 12.54
CA PRO A 228 6.88 -11.33 13.77
C PRO A 228 5.44 -11.80 13.56
N ILE A 229 4.94 -11.79 12.31
CA ILE A 229 3.57 -12.18 11.96
C ILE A 229 3.57 -13.63 11.49
N ASN A 230 4.54 -14.00 10.65
CA ASN A 230 4.79 -15.37 10.23
C ASN A 230 6.32 -15.61 10.24
N PRO A 231 6.86 -16.29 11.27
CA PRO A 231 8.29 -16.56 11.40
C PRO A 231 8.89 -17.35 10.23
N GLY A 232 8.06 -18.03 9.42
CA GLY A 232 8.51 -18.69 8.19
C GLY A 232 9.26 -17.74 7.23
N PHE A 233 8.93 -16.45 7.23
CA PHE A 233 9.59 -15.45 6.39
C PHE A 233 11.06 -15.19 6.76
N GLU A 234 11.50 -15.54 7.98
CA GLU A 234 12.92 -15.41 8.35
C GLU A 234 13.81 -16.29 7.46
N LYS A 235 13.33 -17.50 7.13
CA LYS A 235 14.05 -18.46 6.27
C LYS A 235 14.18 -17.97 4.83
N THR A 236 13.24 -17.18 4.34
CA THR A 236 13.22 -16.68 2.94
C THR A 236 13.71 -15.25 2.79
N PHE A 237 13.99 -14.54 3.88
CA PHE A 237 14.30 -13.10 3.89
C PHE A 237 15.32 -12.68 2.83
N ALA A 238 16.48 -13.35 2.77
CA ALA A 238 17.54 -12.98 1.83
C ALA A 238 17.15 -13.19 0.36
N ILE A 239 16.39 -14.25 0.08
CA ILE A 239 15.90 -14.57 -1.28
C ILE A 239 14.84 -13.55 -1.68
N ASP A 240 13.90 -13.24 -0.78
CA ASP A 240 12.84 -12.27 -1.02
C ASP A 240 13.39 -10.87 -1.23
N LEU A 241 14.35 -10.42 -0.42
CA LEU A 241 15.00 -9.12 -0.56
C LEU A 241 15.69 -9.00 -1.91
N LYS A 242 16.46 -10.02 -2.31
CA LYS A 242 17.10 -10.07 -3.63
C LYS A 242 16.07 -10.00 -4.75
N SER A 243 14.96 -10.73 -4.63
CA SER A 243 13.88 -10.75 -5.63
C SER A 243 13.20 -9.38 -5.75
N LYS A 244 12.93 -8.70 -4.62
CA LYS A 244 12.33 -7.35 -4.59
C LYS A 244 13.24 -6.26 -5.16
N LEU A 245 14.55 -6.35 -4.94
CA LEU A 245 15.51 -5.38 -5.46
C LEU A 245 15.89 -5.63 -6.93
N ARG A 246 15.60 -6.81 -7.48
CA ARG A 246 15.98 -7.16 -8.85
C ARG A 246 15.47 -6.18 -9.91
N PRO A 247 14.17 -5.81 -9.96
CA PRO A 247 13.69 -4.88 -10.98
C PRO A 247 14.42 -3.53 -10.96
N MET A 248 14.74 -3.02 -9.76
CA MET A 248 15.53 -1.81 -9.61
C MET A 248 16.94 -1.99 -10.16
N TYR A 249 17.65 -3.07 -9.80
CA TYR A 249 18.99 -3.31 -10.34
C TYR A 249 19.00 -3.52 -11.86
N ASP A 250 17.97 -4.19 -12.40
CA ASP A 250 17.81 -4.35 -13.85
C ASP A 250 17.59 -3.00 -14.55
N ASP A 251 16.95 -2.02 -13.90
CA ASP A 251 16.81 -0.63 -14.37
C ASP A 251 18.13 0.15 -14.25
N LEU A 252 18.81 0.08 -13.10
CA LEU A 252 20.09 0.73 -12.86
C LEU A 252 21.15 0.30 -13.87
N GLN A 253 21.21 -0.99 -14.21
CA GLN A 253 22.14 -1.54 -15.20
C GLN A 253 21.92 -1.01 -16.63
N ARG A 254 20.77 -0.39 -16.92
CA ARG A 254 20.49 0.25 -18.21
C ARG A 254 20.94 1.71 -18.25
N SER A 255 21.30 2.29 -17.10
CA SER A 255 21.73 3.68 -17.01
C SER A 255 23.22 3.83 -17.28
N GLU A 256 23.59 4.67 -18.25
CA GLU A 256 25.00 4.99 -18.54
C GLU A 256 25.74 5.54 -17.31
N ALA A 257 25.07 6.38 -16.51
CA ALA A 257 25.61 6.97 -15.30
C ALA A 257 25.97 5.92 -14.22
N TRP A 258 25.34 4.74 -14.26
CA TRP A 258 25.60 3.63 -13.34
C TRP A 258 26.69 2.68 -13.87
N VAL A 259 26.62 2.35 -15.16
CA VAL A 259 27.55 1.40 -15.80
C VAL A 259 28.99 1.92 -15.84
N HIS A 260 29.16 3.24 -15.93
CA HIS A 260 30.47 3.88 -16.01
C HIS A 260 30.99 4.46 -14.67
N SER A 261 30.37 4.08 -13.55
CA SER A 261 30.74 4.54 -12.19
C SER A 261 31.70 3.65 -11.42
#